data_AF-A0A929DG25-F1
#
_entry.id   AF-A0A929DG25-F1
#
_cell.length_a   1.000
_cell.length_b   1.000
_cell.length_c   1.000
_cell.angle_alpha   90.00
_cell.angle_beta   90.00
_cell.angle_gamma   90.00
#
_symmetry.space_group_name_H-M   'P 1'
#
loop_
_entity.id
_entity.type
_entity.pdbx_description
1 polymer ?
#
loop_
_entity_poly.entity_id
_entity_poly.type
_entity_poly.pdbx_seq_one_letter_code
_entity_poly.pdbx_strand_id
1 'polypeptide(L)'
;MAGTVTITEVMLGTVKKLTFTWTSTSLGVAGVVTTEVYDGRVLAVIQVPNLGNPPTNLYDVVVNDADGFDVLHGLGANLSNAADTIKTQEDKTGAVGYSKLTLAVSAAGDSNQGKTILFIR
;
A
#
# COMPACT_ATOMS: atom_id res chain seq x y z
N MET A 1 -15.04 -11.13 -1.07
CA MET A 1 -14.60 -10.57 0.22
C MET A 1 -13.13 -10.21 0.07
N ALA A 2 -12.72 -9.00 0.46
CA ALA A 2 -11.30 -8.64 0.43
C ALA A 2 -10.56 -9.35 1.57
N GLY A 3 -9.28 -9.61 1.40
CA GLY A 3 -8.39 -10.19 2.41
C GLY A 3 -8.25 -9.29 3.64
N THR A 4 -7.54 -9.77 4.66
CA THR A 4 -7.35 -9.00 5.89
C THR A 4 -6.25 -7.96 5.71
N VAL A 5 -6.45 -6.77 6.27
CA VAL A 5 -5.43 -5.74 6.33
C VAL A 5 -5.45 -5.08 7.71
N THR A 6 -4.29 -5.06 8.36
CA THR A 6 -4.05 -4.34 9.62
C THR A 6 -3.28 -3.07 9.32
N ILE A 7 -3.81 -1.93 9.77
CA ILE A 7 -3.19 -0.62 9.61
C ILE A 7 -2.53 -0.25 10.94
N THR A 8 -1.26 0.13 10.90
CA THR A 8 -0.59 0.79 12.02
C THR A 8 -0.07 2.15 11.58
N GLU A 9 -0.23 3.15 12.44
CA GLU A 9 0.23 4.51 12.20
C GLU A 9 1.23 4.93 13.28
N VAL A 10 2.34 5.54 12.86
CA VAL A 10 3.31 6.16 13.76
C VAL A 10 3.63 7.55 13.23
N MET A 11 3.43 8.58 14.06
CA MET A 11 3.93 9.93 13.77
C MET A 11 5.36 10.11 14.26
N LEU A 12 6.23 10.58 13.37
CA LEU A 12 7.62 10.95 13.66
C LEU A 12 7.84 12.41 13.27
N GLY A 13 7.65 13.30 14.24
CA GLY A 13 7.65 14.75 13.98
C GLY A 13 6.51 15.14 13.04
N THR A 14 6.84 15.61 11.82
CA THR A 14 5.86 16.01 10.80
C THR A 14 5.52 14.90 9.80
N VAL A 15 6.17 13.74 9.90
CA VAL A 15 5.95 12.63 8.95
C VAL A 15 5.04 11.58 9.60
N LYS A 16 3.97 11.22 8.89
CA LYS A 16 3.09 10.11 9.23
C LYS A 16 3.58 8.85 8.50
N LYS A 17 3.91 7.79 9.24
CA LYS A 17 4.22 6.47 8.69
C LYS A 17 3.00 5.57 8.85
N LEU A 18 2.35 5.25 7.75
CA LEU A 18 1.27 4.25 7.70
C LEU A 18 1.85 2.92 7.25
N THR A 19 1.56 1.84 7.96
CA THR A 19 1.93 0.48 7.56
C THR A 19 0.68 -0.36 7.42
N PHE A 20 0.42 -0.83 6.20
CA PHE A 20 -0.63 -1.78 5.88
C PHE A 20 -0.01 -3.16 5.82
N THR A 21 -0.31 -4.02 6.78
CA THR A 21 0.06 -5.44 6.73
C THR A 21 -1.14 -6.23 6.24
N TRP A 22 -1.00 -6.93 5.12
CA TRP A 22 -2.13 -7.57 4.45
C TRP A 22 -1.92 -9.07 4.24
N THR A 23 -3.04 -9.80 4.19
CA THR A 23 -3.14 -11.20 3.77
C THR A 23 -4.23 -11.30 2.70
N SER A 24 -3.92 -11.82 1.52
CA SER A 24 -4.89 -11.95 0.43
C SER A 24 -5.90 -13.07 0.68
N THR A 25 -7.04 -13.00 0.00
CA THR A 25 -7.96 -14.15 -0.09
C THR A 25 -7.50 -15.16 -1.14
N SER A 26 -8.26 -16.25 -1.31
CA SER A 26 -8.09 -17.20 -2.40
C SER A 26 -8.19 -16.61 -3.81
N LEU A 27 -8.73 -15.40 -3.95
CA LEU A 27 -8.76 -14.66 -5.22
C LEU A 27 -7.55 -13.74 -5.40
N GLY A 28 -6.57 -13.76 -4.50
CA GLY A 28 -5.39 -12.89 -4.59
C GLY A 28 -5.66 -11.43 -4.27
N VAL A 29 -6.74 -11.13 -3.55
CA VAL A 29 -7.15 -9.76 -3.22
C VAL A 29 -7.10 -9.47 -1.71
N ALA A 30 -6.64 -8.29 -1.35
CA ALA A 30 -6.71 -7.71 0.00
C ALA A 30 -7.09 -6.23 -0.11
N GLY A 31 -7.74 -5.66 0.89
CA GLY A 31 -8.04 -4.24 0.85
C GLY A 31 -8.75 -3.72 2.08
N VAL A 32 -8.54 -2.43 2.35
CA VAL A 32 -9.12 -1.73 3.49
C VAL A 32 -9.13 -0.23 3.22
N VAL A 33 -10.07 0.47 3.85
CA VAL A 33 -10.10 1.93 3.89
C VAL A 33 -9.62 2.39 5.26
N THR A 34 -8.76 3.39 5.32
CA THR A 34 -8.35 4.01 6.59
C THR A 34 -9.55 4.62 7.32
N THR A 35 -9.51 4.66 8.65
CA THR A 35 -10.54 5.36 9.44
C THR A 35 -10.32 6.86 9.38
N GLU A 36 -9.05 7.27 9.50
CA GLU A 36 -8.61 8.66 9.49
C GLU A 36 -8.44 9.21 8.08
N VAL A 37 -8.50 10.53 8.01
CA VAL A 37 -8.18 11.32 6.82
C VAL A 37 -6.72 11.75 6.85
N TYR A 38 -6.10 11.77 5.68
CA TYR A 38 -4.72 12.16 5.50
C TYR A 38 -4.62 13.33 4.54
N ASP A 39 -3.55 14.08 4.73
CA ASP A 39 -3.20 15.27 3.97
C ASP A 39 -1.67 15.34 3.86
N GLY A 40 -1.19 15.88 2.75
CA GLY A 40 0.23 16.08 2.48
C GLY A 40 0.74 15.32 1.27
N ARG A 41 2.05 15.39 1.04
CA ARG A 41 2.71 14.69 -0.06
C ARG A 41 3.13 13.29 0.36
N VAL A 42 3.00 12.33 -0.54
CA VAL A 42 3.58 11.00 -0.35
C VAL A 42 5.09 11.13 -0.57
N LEU A 43 5.86 10.99 0.49
CA LEU A 43 7.32 11.09 0.47
C LEU A 43 7.97 9.82 -0.08
N ALA A 44 7.42 8.67 0.30
CA ALA A 44 7.86 7.36 -0.16
C ALA A 44 6.78 6.30 0.05
N VAL A 45 6.83 5.26 -0.77
CA VAL A 45 6.13 4.00 -0.57
C VAL A 45 7.14 2.85 -0.61
N ILE A 46 7.00 1.91 0.31
CA ILE A 46 7.82 0.69 0.37
C ILE A 46 6.88 -0.51 0.33
N GLN A 47 7.10 -1.40 -0.64
CA GLN A 47 6.39 -2.67 -0.79
C GLN A 47 7.33 -3.79 -0.34
N VAL A 48 6.90 -4.57 0.63
CA VAL A 48 7.69 -5.64 1.25
C VAL A 48 6.91 -6.95 1.13
N PRO A 49 7.28 -7.87 0.22
CA PRO A 49 6.66 -9.19 0.18
C PRO A 49 7.05 -10.01 1.42
N ASN A 50 6.12 -10.82 1.95
CA ASN A 50 6.46 -11.71 3.07
C ASN A 50 7.17 -12.96 2.55
N LEU A 51 8.48 -13.10 2.79
CA LEU A 51 9.25 -14.24 2.26
C LEU A 51 8.80 -15.62 2.77
N GLY A 52 8.08 -15.70 3.90
CA GLY A 52 7.52 -16.95 4.41
C GLY A 52 6.23 -17.37 3.71
N ASN A 53 5.44 -16.41 3.24
CA ASN A 53 4.27 -16.67 2.38
C ASN A 53 4.15 -15.58 1.30
N PRO A 54 5.05 -15.59 0.30
CA PRO A 54 5.21 -14.48 -0.61
C PRO A 54 4.03 -14.36 -1.56
N PRO A 55 3.72 -13.14 -2.03
CA PRO A 55 2.73 -12.96 -3.09
C PRO A 55 3.10 -13.74 -4.35
N THR A 56 2.15 -13.91 -5.25
CA THR A 56 2.48 -14.30 -6.63
C THR A 56 3.24 -13.17 -7.29
N ASN A 57 4.24 -13.49 -8.10
CA ASN A 57 5.01 -12.49 -8.82
C ASN A 57 4.10 -11.66 -9.74
N LEU A 58 4.42 -10.38 -9.91
CA LEU A 58 3.59 -9.41 -10.65
C LEU A 58 2.24 -9.14 -9.96
N TYR A 59 2.22 -9.08 -8.63
CA TYR A 59 1.06 -8.59 -7.90
C TYR A 59 1.01 -7.06 -7.95
N ASP A 60 -0.18 -6.51 -7.76
CA ASP A 60 -0.40 -5.06 -7.80
C ASP A 60 -0.89 -4.54 -6.44
N VAL A 61 -0.46 -3.34 -6.11
CA VAL A 61 -0.93 -2.56 -4.96
C VAL A 61 -1.28 -1.15 -5.44
N VAL A 62 -2.51 -0.73 -5.17
CA VAL A 62 -2.95 0.66 -5.37
C VAL A 62 -3.37 1.28 -4.06
N VAL A 63 -3.16 2.59 -3.92
CA VAL A 63 -3.65 3.35 -2.77
C VAL A 63 -4.47 4.51 -3.32
N ASN A 64 -5.79 4.39 -3.25
CA ASN A 64 -6.68 5.41 -3.77
C ASN A 64 -7.07 6.41 -2.69
N ASP A 65 -7.18 7.69 -3.03
CA ASP A 65 -7.85 8.67 -2.18
C ASP A 65 -9.39 8.51 -2.25
N ALA A 66 -10.12 9.41 -1.58
CA ALA A 66 -11.57 9.38 -1.53
C ALA A 66 -12.24 9.76 -2.87
N ASP A 67 -11.50 10.45 -3.75
CA ASP A 67 -11.93 10.83 -5.10
C ASP A 67 -11.64 9.74 -6.15
N GLY A 68 -10.92 8.69 -5.75
CA GLY A 68 -10.60 7.52 -6.57
C GLY A 68 -9.27 7.62 -7.33
N PHE A 69 -8.42 8.61 -7.04
CA PHE A 69 -7.10 8.73 -7.64
C PHE A 69 -6.08 7.86 -6.91
N ASP A 70 -5.29 7.09 -7.68
CA ASP A 70 -4.15 6.35 -7.11
C ASP A 70 -3.01 7.29 -6.76
N VAL A 71 -2.78 7.48 -5.46
CA VAL A 71 -1.74 8.39 -4.93
C VAL A 71 -0.33 7.85 -5.15
N LEU A 72 -0.20 6.59 -5.61
CA LEU A 72 1.08 6.02 -6.06
C LEU A 72 1.34 6.26 -7.55
N HIS A 73 0.38 6.79 -8.31
CA HIS A 73 0.50 7.00 -9.77
C HIS A 73 0.92 5.75 -10.55
N GLY A 74 0.41 4.57 -10.18
CA GLY A 74 0.71 3.29 -10.83
C GLY A 74 2.05 2.67 -10.43
N LEU A 75 2.81 3.30 -9.52
CA LEU A 75 4.10 2.79 -9.06
C LEU A 75 4.01 1.49 -8.23
N GLY A 76 2.80 1.08 -7.85
CA GLY A 76 2.54 -0.20 -7.19
C GLY A 76 2.14 -1.34 -8.13
N ALA A 77 2.26 -1.17 -9.44
CA ALA A 77 1.98 -2.23 -10.41
C ALA A 77 3.17 -3.20 -10.61
N ASN A 78 2.89 -4.44 -10.98
CA ASN A 78 3.86 -5.48 -11.36
C ASN A 78 5.00 -5.69 -10.35
N LEU A 79 4.65 -5.78 -9.07
CA LEU A 79 5.63 -5.88 -7.98
C LEU A 79 6.28 -7.27 -7.92
N SER A 80 7.55 -7.27 -7.50
CA SER A 80 8.32 -8.50 -7.25
C SER A 80 7.84 -9.17 -5.97
N ASN A 81 7.69 -10.49 -6.01
CA ASN A 81 7.38 -11.28 -4.82
C ASN A 81 8.61 -11.65 -3.96
N ALA A 82 9.81 -11.33 -4.43
CA ALA A 82 11.05 -11.79 -3.80
C ALA A 82 11.90 -10.64 -3.22
N ALA A 83 11.64 -9.40 -3.62
CA ALA A 83 12.44 -8.26 -3.22
C ALA A 83 11.56 -7.05 -2.90
N ASP A 84 12.03 -6.26 -1.94
CA ASP A 84 11.40 -5.01 -1.58
C ASP A 84 11.46 -4.02 -2.75
N THR A 85 10.39 -3.26 -2.93
CA THR A 85 10.34 -2.15 -3.88
C THR A 85 10.20 -0.84 -3.13
N ILE A 86 11.11 0.09 -3.37
CA ILE A 86 11.10 1.42 -2.75
C ILE A 86 10.87 2.44 -3.85
N LYS A 87 9.89 3.33 -3.63
CA LYS A 87 9.58 4.45 -4.50
C LYS A 87 9.51 5.71 -3.69
N THR A 88 10.10 6.78 -4.20
CA THR A 88 10.22 8.07 -3.50
C THR A 88 9.60 9.19 -4.33
N GLN A 89 9.66 10.43 -3.84
CA GLN A 89 9.26 11.60 -4.62
C GLN A 89 9.97 11.72 -5.97
N GLU A 90 11.20 11.21 -6.09
CA GLU A 90 11.94 11.21 -7.36
C GLU A 90 11.27 10.33 -8.42
N ASP A 91 10.54 9.29 -7.99
CA ASP A 91 9.71 8.44 -8.84
C ASP A 91 8.34 9.09 -9.17
N LYS A 92 8.08 10.32 -8.68
CA LYS A 92 6.84 11.10 -8.86
C LYS A 92 5.63 10.50 -8.14
N THR A 93 5.81 10.11 -6.87
CA THR A 93 4.68 9.80 -5.98
C THR A 93 3.72 10.99 -5.83
N GLY A 94 2.45 10.70 -5.58
CA GLY A 94 1.39 11.70 -5.52
C GLY A 94 1.29 12.45 -4.18
N ALA A 95 0.13 13.04 -3.97
CA ALA A 95 -0.24 13.72 -2.74
C ALA A 95 -1.67 13.33 -2.34
N VAL A 96 -2.00 13.57 -1.08
CA VAL A 96 -3.31 13.32 -0.50
C VAL A 96 -3.87 14.67 -0.04
N GLY A 97 -5.11 14.97 -0.40
CA GLY A 97 -5.83 16.15 0.08
C GLY A 97 -7.01 15.74 0.94
N TYR A 98 -6.90 15.91 2.27
CA TYR A 98 -7.95 15.65 3.27
C TYR A 98 -8.84 14.43 2.92
N SER A 99 -8.23 13.27 2.73
CA SER A 99 -8.89 12.08 2.20
C SER A 99 -8.58 10.83 2.99
N LYS A 100 -9.56 9.95 3.12
CA LYS A 100 -9.30 8.56 3.53
C LYS A 100 -8.57 7.84 2.41
N LEU A 101 -7.70 6.91 2.77
CA LEU A 101 -6.92 6.13 1.82
C LEU A 101 -7.47 4.72 1.75
N THR A 102 -7.66 4.22 0.55
CA THR A 102 -8.10 2.85 0.26
C THR A 102 -6.93 2.07 -0.31
N LEU A 103 -6.38 1.14 0.46
CA LEU A 103 -5.43 0.17 -0.08
C LEU A 103 -6.19 -0.96 -0.75
N ALA A 104 -5.80 -1.30 -1.98
CA ALA A 104 -6.25 -2.50 -2.66
C ALA A 104 -5.04 -3.25 -3.25
N VAL A 105 -5.00 -4.55 -2.97
CA VAL A 105 -4.03 -5.51 -3.48
C VAL A 105 -4.75 -6.46 -4.42
N SER A 106 -4.13 -6.81 -5.54
CA SER A 106 -4.66 -7.79 -6.49
C SER A 106 -3.56 -8.69 -7.05
N ALA A 107 -3.97 -9.82 -7.64
CA ALA A 107 -3.06 -10.83 -8.19
C ALA A 107 -2.01 -11.38 -7.20
N ALA A 108 -2.26 -11.28 -5.89
CA ALA A 108 -1.31 -11.71 -4.88
C ALA A 108 -1.27 -13.23 -4.65
N GLY A 109 -2.19 -14.01 -5.20
CA GLY A 109 -2.35 -15.46 -4.93
C GLY A 109 -3.07 -15.76 -3.61
N ASP A 110 -3.31 -17.03 -3.31
CA ASP A 110 -4.14 -17.44 -2.16
C ASP A 110 -3.42 -17.26 -0.82
N SER A 111 -4.02 -16.49 0.10
CA SER A 111 -3.57 -16.38 1.49
C SER A 111 -2.15 -15.84 1.68
N ASN A 112 -1.57 -15.26 0.62
CA ASN A 112 -0.24 -14.67 0.61
C ASN A 112 -0.20 -13.32 1.31
N GLN A 113 1.00 -12.91 1.71
CA GLN A 113 1.16 -11.81 2.65
C GLN A 113 2.18 -10.79 2.16
N GLY A 114 2.00 -9.56 2.61
CA GLY A 114 2.94 -8.47 2.35
C GLY A 114 2.67 -7.26 3.22
N LYS A 115 3.52 -6.24 3.05
CA LYS A 115 3.35 -4.94 3.69
C LYS A 115 3.51 -3.82 2.68
N THR A 116 2.68 -2.81 2.83
CA THR A 116 2.81 -1.53 2.14
C THR A 116 3.04 -0.46 3.19
N ILE A 117 4.13 0.29 3.09
CA ILE A 117 4.50 1.33 4.04
C ILE A 117 4.48 2.66 3.30
N LEU A 118 3.66 3.60 3.77
CA LEU A 118 3.49 4.92 3.20
C LEU A 118 4.01 5.99 4.16
N PHE A 119 4.77 6.94 3.64
CA PHE A 119 5.24 8.11 4.38
C PHE A 119 4.57 9.35 3.81
N ILE A 120 3.86 10.10 4.64
CA ILE A 120 3.13 11.32 4.24
C ILE A 120 3.59 12.51 5.10
N ARG A 121 3.73 13.69 4.50
CA ARG A 121 4.03 14.95 5.19
C ARG A 121 3.33 16.14 4.57
#